data_AF-A0A950XWA4-F1
#
_entry.id   AF-A0A950XWA4-F1
#
_cell.length_a   1.000
_cell.length_b   1.000
_cell.length_c   1.000
_cell.angle_alpha   90.00
_cell.angle_beta   90.00
_cell.angle_gamma   90.00
#
_symmetry.space_group_name_H-M   'P 1'
#
loop_
_entity.id
_entity.type
_entity.pdbx_description
1 polymer ?
#
loop_
_entity_poly.entity_id
_entity_poly.type
_entity_poly.pdbx_seq_one_letter_code
_entity_poly.pdbx_strand_id
1 'polypeptide(L)' 'MVFIESAEPGSPLDLVIRAFNRGDTPEQIADNYTSLRVSDVYQVIGYYLNHRNELDEYLDRRQGGGEGAIGRAS' A
#
# COMPACT_ATOMS: atom_id res chain seq x y z
N MET A 1 -5.17 15.49 -8.47
CA MET A 1 -5.99 14.34 -8.91
C MET A 1 -5.02 13.29 -9.42
N VAL A 2 -4.49 12.44 -8.53
CA VAL A 2 -3.49 11.43 -8.90
C VAL A 2 -4.22 10.12 -9.17
N PHE A 3 -3.90 9.55 -10.33
CA PHE A 3 -4.49 8.39 -10.98
C PHE A 3 -4.52 7.15 -10.07
N ILE A 4 -5.73 6.70 -9.73
CA ILE A 4 -6.01 5.38 -9.15
C ILE A 4 -6.50 4.48 -10.28
N GLU A 5 -5.68 4.26 -11.31
CA GLU A 5 -6.09 3.43 -12.47
C GLU A 5 -5.10 2.35 -12.90
N SER A 6 -3.92 2.26 -12.29
CA SER A 6 -3.14 1.03 -12.38
C SER A 6 -2.38 0.87 -11.09
N ALA A 7 -2.95 0.10 -10.17
CA ALA A 7 -2.17 -0.44 -9.08
C ALA A 7 -1.19 -1.41 -9.75
N GLU A 8 0.06 -0.97 -9.97
CA GLU A 8 1.28 -1.75 -10.21
C GLU A 8 1.94 -2.06 -8.84
N PRO A 9 2.75 -3.11 -8.67
CA PRO A 9 3.48 -3.32 -7.42
C PRO A 9 4.43 -2.12 -7.24
N GLY A 10 4.19 -1.30 -6.21
CA GLY A 10 4.87 0.00 -6.04
C GLY A 10 4.03 1.24 -6.34
N SER A 11 2.70 1.14 -6.45
CA SER A 11 1.84 2.33 -6.51
C SER A 11 1.93 3.15 -5.20
N PRO A 12 1.69 4.48 -5.25
CA PRO A 12 1.70 5.33 -4.06
C PRO A 12 0.77 4.84 -2.95
N LEU A 13 -0.36 4.23 -3.32
CA LEU A 13 -1.31 3.63 -2.38
C LEU A 13 -0.67 2.49 -1.59
N ASP A 14 -0.01 1.56 -2.28
CA ASP A 14 0.64 0.39 -1.68
C ASP A 14 1.81 0.82 -0.77
N LEU A 15 2.61 1.80 -1.22
CA LEU A 15 3.72 2.35 -0.43
C LEU A 15 3.25 3.04 0.85
N VAL A 16 2.19 3.85 0.76
CA VAL A 16 1.62 4.56 1.92
C VAL A 16 1.03 3.57 2.93
N ILE A 17 0.24 2.58 2.47
CA ILE A 17 -0.39 1.61 3.36
C ILE A 17 0.68 0.75 4.07
N ARG A 18 1.72 0.30 3.34
CA ARG A 18 2.81 -0.47 3.95
C ARG A 18 3.59 0.33 4.97
N ALA A 19 3.90 1.60 4.68
CA ALA A 19 4.62 2.47 5.62
C ALA A 19 3.79 2.73 6.88
N PHE A 20 2.51 3.03 6.71
CA PHE A 20 1.58 3.18 7.84
C PHE A 20 1.48 1.90 8.69
N ASN A 21 1.39 0.73 8.06
CA ASN A 21 1.36 -0.55 8.76
C ASN A 21 2.67 -0.90 9.49
N ARG A 22 3.81 -0.29 9.13
CA ARG A 22 5.07 -0.38 9.89
C ARG A 22 5.13 0.56 11.10
N GLY A 23 4.16 1.45 11.25
CA GLY A 23 4.09 2.44 12.33
C GLY A 23 4.55 3.84 11.94
N ASP A 24 4.83 4.11 10.65
CA ASP A 24 5.16 5.46 10.20
C ASP A 24 3.91 6.36 10.29
N THR A 25 4.10 7.59 10.78
CA THR A 25 3.04 8.60 10.77
C THR A 25 2.80 9.15 9.35
N PRO A 26 1.60 9.67 9.03
CA PRO A 26 1.32 10.31 7.74
C PRO A 26 2.36 11.37 7.35
N GLU A 27 2.85 12.12 8.32
CA GLU A 27 3.88 13.15 8.17
C GLU A 27 5.24 12.55 7.81
N GLN A 28 5.67 11.49 8.51
CA GLN A 28 6.90 10.76 8.17
C GLN A 28 6.82 10.11 6.79
N ILE A 29 5.64 9.59 6.41
CA ILE A 29 5.43 9.02 5.08
C ILE A 29 5.56 10.09 4.00
N ALA A 30 4.94 11.26 4.19
CA ALA A 30 5.05 12.38 3.25
C ALA A 30 6.50 12.92 3.14
N ASP A 31 7.25 12.92 4.25
CA ASP A 31 8.65 13.33 4.27
C ASP A 31 9.55 12.33 3.50
N ASN A 32 9.32 11.03 3.71
CA ASN A 32 10.03 9.94 3.03
C ASN A 32 9.77 9.91 1.51
N TYR A 33 8.62 10.44 1.06
CA TYR A 33 8.25 10.50 -0.35
C TYR A 33 7.92 11.95 -0.74
N THR A 34 8.95 12.74 -1.05
CA THR A 34 8.82 14.19 -1.34
C THR A 34 7.84 14.54 -2.48
N SER A 35 7.51 13.56 -3.33
CA SER A 35 6.49 13.68 -4.39
C SER A 35 5.05 13.61 -3.88
N LEU A 36 4.82 13.19 -2.63
CA LEU A 36 3.50 13.06 -2.01
C LEU A 36 3.20 14.28 -1.13
N ARG A 37 1.97 14.78 -1.24
CA ARG A 37 1.47 15.78 -0.29
C ARG A 37 0.94 15.05 0.94
N VAL A 38 1.23 15.57 2.12
CA VAL A 38 0.71 15.01 3.39
C VAL A 38 -0.82 14.89 3.39
N SER A 39 -1.53 15.82 2.73
CA SER A 39 -2.98 15.76 2.54
C SER A 39 -3.44 14.52 1.79
N ASP A 40 -2.70 14.10 0.77
CA ASP A 40 -3.01 12.92 -0.03
C ASP A 40 -2.73 11.64 0.77
N VAL A 41 -1.68 11.65 1.61
CA VAL A 41 -1.36 10.57 2.54
C VAL A 41 -2.49 10.35 3.55
N TYR A 42 -3.02 11.44 4.13
CA TYR A 42 -4.18 11.34 5.03
C TYR A 42 -5.42 10.80 4.33
N GLN A 43 -5.70 11.19 3.08
CA GLN A 43 -6.83 10.66 2.33
C GLN A 43 -6.69 9.15 2.09
N VAL A 44 -5.49 8.71 1.71
CA VAL A 44 -5.20 7.29 1.50
C VAL A 44 -5.36 6.49 2.79
N ILE A 45 -4.80 6.97 3.90
CA ILE A 45 -4.92 6.28 5.20
C ILE A 45 -6.37 6.26 5.67
N GLY A 46 -7.11 7.36 5.52
CA GLY A 46 -8.53 7.41 5.85
C GLY A 46 -9.35 6.42 5.02
N TYR A 47 -9.07 6.30 3.72
CA TYR A 47 -9.70 5.31 2.87
C TYR A 47 -9.33 3.87 3.30
N TYR A 48 -8.05 3.62 3.57
CA TYR A 48 -7.58 2.32 4.04
C TYR A 48 -8.27 1.88 5.35
N LEU A 49 -8.36 2.76 6.33
CA LEU A 49 -9.00 2.45 7.61
C LEU A 49 -10.49 2.14 7.47
N ASN A 50 -11.19 2.78 6.53
CA ASN A 50 -12.61 2.52 6.26
C ASN A 50 -12.83 1.19 5.50
N HIS A 51 -11.83 0.71 4.75
CA HIS A 51 -11.93 -0.46 3.88
C HIS A 51 -10.88 -1.55 4.21
N ARG A 52 -10.43 -1.60 5.46
CA ARG A 52 -9.23 -2.34 5.87
C ARG A 52 -9.26 -3.82 5.48
N ASN A 53 -10.35 -4.53 5.76
CA ASN A 53 -10.46 -5.97 5.49
C ASN A 53 -10.32 -6.27 4.00
N GLU A 54 -11.01 -5.51 3.15
CA GLU A 54 -10.99 -5.68 1.70
C GLU A 54 -9.61 -5.39 1.10
N LEU A 55 -8.97 -4.32 1.59
CA LEU A 55 -7.66 -3.90 1.11
C LEU A 55 -6.54 -4.79 1.63
N ASP A 56 -6.60 -5.28 2.87
CA ASP A 56 -5.62 -6.24 3.39
C ASP A 56 -5.65 -7.54 2.56
N GLU A 57 -6.83 -8.07 2.22
CA GLU A 57 -6.95 -9.24 1.33
C GLU A 57 -6.45 -8.99 -0.10
N TYR A 58 -6.66 -7.78 -0.63
CA TYR A 58 -6.12 -7.39 -1.94
C TYR A 58 -4.60 -7.30 -1.89
N LEU A 59 -4.04 -6.65 -0.87
CA LEU A 59 -2.60 -6.45 -0.69
C LEU A 59 -1.87 -7.77 -0.41
N ASP A 60 -2.48 -8.70 0.32
CA ASP A 60 -1.93 -10.01 0.61
C ASP A 60 -1.88 -10.89 -0.65
N ARG A 61 -3.00 -10.98 -1.40
CA ARG A 61 -3.05 -11.68 -2.70
C ARG A 61 -2.02 -11.15 -3.69
N ARG A 62 -1.71 -9.86 -3.60
CA ARG A 62 -0.77 -9.19 -4.48
C ARG A 62 0.70 -9.39 -4.07
N GLN A 63 0.98 -9.45 -2.77
CA GLN A 63 2.30 -9.77 -2.24
C GLN A 63 2.63 -11.26 -2.37
N GLY A 64 1.62 -12.14 -2.29
CA GLY A 64 1.73 -13.58 -2.55
C GLY A 64 1.93 -13.96 -4.03
N GLY A 65 1.92 -13.00 -4.95
CA GLY A 65 2.16 -13.20 -6.38
C GLY A 65 3.63 -13.46 -6.77
N GLY A 66 4.54 -13.59 -5.80
CA GLY A 66 5.95 -13.94 -6.01
C GLY A 66 6.36 -15.34 -5.59
N GLU A 67 5.51 -16.11 -4.90
CA GLU A 67 5.88 -17.45 -4.39
C GLU A 67 4.68 -18.42 -4.46
N GLY A 68 4.30 -18.74 -5.69
CA GLY A 68 3.28 -19.74 -5.99
C GLY A 68 3.68 -20.67 -7.13
N ALA A 69 4.97 -20.97 -7.33
CA ALA A 69 5.43 -22.04 -8.23
C ALA A 69 6.94 -22.29 -8.10
N ILE A 70 7.36 -23.14 -7.16
CA ILE A 70 8.31 -24.26 -7.34
C ILE A 70 8.71 -24.80 -5.96
N GLY A 71 8.68 -26.13 -5.79
CA GLY A 71 9.40 -26.78 -4.68
C GLY A 71 8.58 -27.26 -3.48
N ARG A 72 7.42 -27.90 -3.71
CA ARG A 72 6.98 -29.00 -2.82
C ARG A 72 6.61 -30.23 -3.64
N ALA A 73 7.62 -30.81 -4.24
CA ALA A 73 7.62 -32.22 -4.61
C ALA A 73 8.94 -32.81 -4.13
N SER A 74 8.84 -33.98 -3.49
CA SER A 74 9.87 -34.80 -2.84
C SER A 74 10.05 -34.55 -1.35
#